data_AF-A0A166LYS0-F1
#
_entry.id   AF-A0A166LYS0-F1
#
_cell.length_a   1.000
_cell.length_b   1.000
_cell.length_c   1.000
_cell.angle_alpha   90.00
_cell.angle_beta   90.00
_cell.angle_gamma   90.00
#
_symmetry.space_group_name_H-M   'P 1'
#
loop_
_entity.id
_entity.type
_entity.pdbx_description
1 polymer ?
#
loop_
_entity_poly.entity_id
_entity_poly.type
_entity_poly.pdbx_seq_one_letter_code
_entity_poly.pdbx_strand_id
1 'polypeptide(L)'
;MSVEQMVYAVIALLLLLVPLCLSSLVRKRSKGVLAFITVVGMSAFIMSSVVIAQWAAFNWSLESKIETLDRDGNGVWSQQETDTWTEEDHKNMDAYIGDGGRHVFAVIIFPIVSLIYSLFMASIYWLLAWLIRRWKNRIRPKISVQ
;
A
#
# COMPACT_ATOMS: atom_id res chain seq x y z
N MET A 1 -7.96 -15.39 -13.54
CA MET A 1 -7.47 -14.13 -12.94
C MET A 1 -7.45 -13.09 -14.04
N SER A 2 -8.17 -11.98 -13.89
CA SER A 2 -8.17 -10.89 -14.88
C SER A 2 -6.82 -10.16 -14.88
N VAL A 3 -6.51 -9.43 -15.96
CA VAL A 3 -5.28 -8.61 -16.05
C VAL A 3 -5.21 -7.61 -14.90
N GLU A 4 -6.34 -7.02 -14.52
CA GLU A 4 -6.45 -6.07 -13.40
C GLU A 4 -6.03 -6.72 -12.07
N GLN A 5 -6.54 -7.91 -11.77
CA GLN A 5 -6.17 -8.66 -10.56
C GLN A 5 -4.67 -8.97 -10.53
N MET A 6 -4.08 -9.28 -11.69
CA MET A 6 -2.64 -9.49 -11.81
C MET A 6 -1.86 -8.23 -11.47
N VAL A 7 -2.27 -7.08 -12.02
CA VAL A 7 -1.62 -5.78 -11.76
C VAL A 7 -1.69 -5.43 -10.27
N TYR A 8 -2.85 -5.59 -9.63
CA TYR A 8 -2.99 -5.34 -8.19
C TYR A 8 -2.12 -6.29 -7.35
N ALA A 9 -2.05 -7.57 -7.70
CA ALA A 9 -1.19 -8.53 -7.02
C ALA A 9 0.30 -8.16 -7.14
N VAL A 10 0.75 -7.76 -8.32
CA VAL A 10 2.12 -7.31 -8.55
C VAL A 10 2.44 -6.06 -7.73
N ILE A 11 1.54 -5.07 -7.70
CA ILE A 11 1.73 -3.86 -6.89
C ILE A 11 1.81 -4.23 -5.41
N ALA A 12 0.92 -5.10 -4.91
CA ALA A 12 0.95 -5.57 -3.53
C ALA A 12 2.31 -6.24 -3.19
N LEU A 13 2.82 -7.11 -4.07
CA LEU A 13 4.13 -7.74 -3.90
C LEU A 13 5.27 -6.72 -3.87
N LEU A 14 5.24 -5.71 -4.74
CA LEU A 14 6.24 -4.64 -4.75
C LEU A 14 6.21 -3.82 -3.46
N LEU A 15 5.03 -3.53 -2.93
CA LEU A 15 4.87 -2.81 -1.66
C LEU A 15 5.48 -3.57 -0.48
N LEU A 16 5.43 -4.90 -0.48
CA LEU A 16 6.06 -5.71 0.57
C LEU A 16 7.59 -5.57 0.59
N LEU A 17 8.21 -5.22 -0.54
CA LEU A 17 9.66 -5.03 -0.66
C LEU A 17 10.12 -3.63 -0.26
N VAL A 18 9.21 -2.65 -0.16
CA VAL A 18 9.53 -1.25 0.14
C VAL A 18 10.39 -1.08 1.40
N PRO A 19 10.05 -1.69 2.57
CA PRO A 19 10.87 -1.53 3.77
C PRO A 19 12.29 -2.07 3.62
N LEU A 20 12.48 -3.16 2.86
CA LEU A 20 13.80 -3.75 2.62
C LEU A 20 14.64 -2.87 1.70
N CYS A 21 14.04 -2.39 0.60
CA CYS A 21 14.69 -1.48 -0.34
C CYS A 21 15.11 -0.18 0.35
N LEU A 22 14.21 0.46 1.10
CA LEU A 22 14.52 1.68 1.85
C LEU A 22 15.56 1.44 2.93
N SER A 23 15.46 0.34 3.68
CA SER A 23 16.47 -0.03 4.68
C SER A 23 17.86 -0.13 4.06
N SER A 24 17.97 -0.78 2.90
CA SER A 24 19.22 -0.92 2.16
C SER A 24 19.78 0.41 1.67
N LEU A 25 18.93 1.28 1.11
CA LEU A 25 19.34 2.60 0.60
C LEU A 25 19.77 3.55 1.72
N VAL A 26 18.98 3.66 2.79
CA VAL A 26 19.23 4.59 3.90
C VAL A 26 20.43 4.13 4.71
N ARG A 27 20.58 2.82 4.99
CA ARG A 27 21.70 2.30 5.81
C ARG A 27 23.06 2.44 5.12
N LYS A 28 23.11 2.62 3.79
CA LYS A 28 24.33 2.97 3.05
C LYS A 28 24.83 4.37 3.42
N ARG A 29 23.92 5.30 3.73
CA ARG A 29 24.24 6.72 4.01
C ARG A 29 24.28 7.05 5.50
N SER A 30 23.38 6.47 6.30
CA SER A 30 23.28 6.78 7.73
C SER A 30 23.08 5.52 8.57
N LYS A 31 23.68 5.49 9.76
CA LYS A 31 23.56 4.40 10.73
C LYS A 31 23.12 5.03 12.05
N GLY A 32 21.92 4.71 12.52
CA GLY A 32 21.42 5.24 13.79
C GLY A 32 19.91 5.15 13.92
N VAL A 33 19.41 5.65 15.06
CA VAL A 33 17.98 5.66 15.38
C VAL A 33 17.19 6.55 14.42
N LEU A 34 17.73 7.73 14.07
CA LEU A 34 17.09 8.62 13.08
C LEU A 34 16.91 7.93 11.72
N ALA A 35 17.94 7.24 11.23
CA ALA A 35 17.86 6.48 9.98
C ALA A 35 16.80 5.37 10.02
N PHE A 36 16.66 4.71 11.17
CA PHE A 36 15.64 3.69 11.39
C PHE A 36 14.23 4.28 11.38
N ILE A 37 14.01 5.38 12.10
CA ILE A 37 12.72 6.09 12.13
C ILE A 37 12.34 6.58 10.73
N THR A 38 13.28 7.17 9.99
CA THR A 38 13.06 7.60 8.60
C THR A 38 12.62 6.44 7.71
N VAL A 39 13.27 5.28 7.82
CA VAL A 39 12.91 4.10 7.02
C VAL A 39 11.50 3.62 7.36
N VAL A 40 11.16 3.50 8.64
CA VAL A 40 9.83 3.05 9.07
C VAL A 40 8.75 4.03 8.58
N GLY A 41 8.93 5.32 8.85
CA GLY A 41 7.98 6.36 8.47
C GLY A 41 7.80 6.49 6.96
N MET A 42 8.90 6.53 6.19
CA MET A 42 8.81 6.60 4.73
C MET A 42 8.21 5.34 4.11
N SER A 43 8.52 4.15 4.64
CA SER A 43 7.95 2.91 4.11
C SER A 43 6.45 2.86 4.32
N ALA A 44 5.99 3.17 5.54
CA ALA A 44 4.57 3.23 5.87
C ALA A 44 3.85 4.28 5.02
N PHE A 45 4.45 5.47 4.86
CA PHE A 45 3.90 6.54 4.02
C PHE A 45 3.75 6.12 2.56
N ILE A 46 4.79 5.54 1.94
CA ILE A 46 4.75 5.09 0.55
C ILE A 46 3.69 4.00 0.36
N MET A 47 3.70 2.97 1.22
CA MET A 47 2.74 1.88 1.13
C MET A 47 1.31 2.39 1.26
N SER A 48 1.04 3.23 2.27
CA SER A 48 -0.28 3.82 2.49
C SER A 48 -0.73 4.68 1.33
N SER A 49 0.15 5.54 0.82
CA SER A 49 -0.18 6.46 -0.28
C SER A 49 -0.58 5.71 -1.54
N VAL A 50 0.08 4.59 -1.85
CA VAL A 50 -0.29 3.76 -3.02
C VAL A 50 -1.68 3.16 -2.86
N VAL A 51 -2.01 2.61 -1.69
CA VAL A 51 -3.33 2.01 -1.46
C VAL A 51 -4.44 3.06 -1.43
N ILE A 52 -4.18 4.21 -0.79
CA ILE A 52 -5.13 5.34 -0.80
C ILE A 52 -5.36 5.84 -2.23
N ALA A 53 -4.31 6.00 -3.02
CA ALA A 53 -4.43 6.43 -4.42
C ALA A 53 -5.20 5.41 -5.28
N GLN A 54 -4.98 4.11 -5.07
CA GLN A 54 -5.74 3.06 -5.75
C GLN A 54 -7.22 3.07 -5.38
N TRP A 55 -7.53 3.23 -4.09
CA TRP A 55 -8.91 3.37 -3.64
C TRP A 55 -9.57 4.62 -4.24
N ALA A 56 -8.89 5.78 -4.21
CA ALA A 56 -9.41 7.02 -4.77
C ALA A 56 -9.65 6.92 -6.28
N ALA A 57 -8.73 6.30 -7.02
CA ALA A 57 -8.89 6.07 -8.46
C ALA A 57 -10.05 5.12 -8.77
N PHE A 58 -10.22 4.08 -7.96
CA PHE A 58 -11.34 3.15 -8.09
C PHE A 58 -12.69 3.84 -7.77
N ASN A 59 -12.74 4.64 -6.71
CA ASN A 59 -13.93 5.40 -6.35
C ASN A 59 -14.33 6.39 -7.46
N TRP A 60 -13.36 7.14 -7.99
CA TRP A 60 -13.60 8.03 -9.14
C TRP A 60 -14.10 7.25 -10.37
N SER A 61 -13.51 6.09 -10.66
CA SER A 61 -13.98 5.25 -11.77
C SER A 61 -15.41 4.73 -11.55
N LEU A 62 -15.84 4.45 -10.32
CA LEU A 62 -17.22 4.06 -10.03
C LEU A 62 -18.18 5.24 -10.16
N GLU A 63 -17.81 6.38 -9.58
CA GLU A 63 -18.61 7.62 -9.59
C GLU A 63 -18.90 8.06 -11.03
N SER A 64 -17.87 8.12 -11.87
CA SER A 64 -18.02 8.43 -13.31
C SER A 64 -18.91 7.45 -14.09
N LYS A 65 -18.98 6.17 -13.70
CA LYS A 65 -19.92 5.22 -14.30
C LYS A 65 -21.34 5.47 -13.80
N ILE A 66 -21.51 5.74 -12.51
CA ILE A 66 -22.82 5.93 -11.88
C ILE A 66 -23.47 7.24 -12.26
N GLU A 67 -22.70 8.32 -12.41
CA GLU A 67 -23.20 9.60 -12.91
C GLU A 67 -23.85 9.45 -14.29
N THR A 68 -23.36 8.54 -15.14
CA THR A 68 -23.97 8.30 -16.45
C THR A 68 -25.30 7.53 -16.40
N LEU A 69 -25.64 6.94 -15.25
CA LEU A 69 -26.89 6.21 -15.04
C LEU A 69 -28.06 7.12 -14.65
N ASP A 70 -27.78 8.33 -14.17
CA ASP A 70 -28.78 9.39 -13.94
C ASP A 70 -28.96 10.19 -15.24
N ARG A 71 -29.89 9.74 -16.08
CA ARG A 71 -30.09 10.31 -17.43
C ARG A 71 -30.82 11.64 -17.36
N ASP A 72 -31.69 11.78 -16.37
CA ASP A 72 -32.46 13.00 -16.11
C ASP A 72 -31.64 14.07 -15.36
N GLY A 73 -30.50 13.69 -14.77
CA GLY A 73 -29.57 14.59 -14.07
C GLY A 73 -30.18 15.22 -12.83
N ASN A 74 -31.14 14.53 -12.20
CA ASN A 74 -31.93 15.06 -11.09
C ASN A 74 -31.47 14.52 -9.71
N GLY A 75 -30.43 13.66 -9.70
CA GLY A 75 -29.85 13.05 -8.52
C GLY A 75 -30.65 11.86 -7.95
N VAL A 76 -31.68 11.39 -8.65
CA VAL A 76 -32.55 10.28 -8.22
C VAL A 76 -32.88 9.37 -9.40
N TRP A 77 -32.53 8.09 -9.28
CA TRP A 77 -32.84 7.12 -10.33
C TRP A 77 -34.31 6.71 -10.30
N SER A 78 -34.99 6.91 -11.41
CA SER A 78 -36.36 6.45 -11.64
C SER A 78 -36.41 4.94 -11.92
N GLN A 79 -37.59 4.35 -11.77
CA GLN A 79 -37.82 2.95 -12.15
C GLN A 79 -37.53 2.72 -13.65
N GLN A 80 -37.89 3.68 -14.51
CA GLN A 80 -37.63 3.59 -15.94
C GLN A 80 -36.14 3.61 -16.28
N GLU A 81 -35.33 4.37 -15.54
CA GLU A 81 -33.88 4.37 -15.74
C GLU A 81 -33.25 3.07 -15.26
N THR A 82 -33.62 2.61 -14.06
CA THR A 82 -33.11 1.35 -13.47
C THR A 82 -33.50 0.13 -14.29
N ASP A 83 -34.67 0.11 -14.94
CA ASP A 83 -35.08 -0.98 -15.84
C ASP A 83 -34.21 -1.06 -17.12
N THR A 84 -33.46 0.00 -17.46
CA THR A 84 -32.54 0.01 -18.62
C THR A 84 -31.10 -0.37 -18.28
N TRP A 85 -30.81 -0.61 -17.00
CA TRP A 85 -29.46 -0.94 -16.54
C TRP A 85 -29.05 -2.33 -16.98
N THR A 86 -27.77 -2.46 -17.34
CA THR A 86 -27.16 -3.75 -17.60
C THR A 86 -26.80 -4.45 -16.29
N GLU A 87 -26.51 -5.75 -16.35
CA GLU A 87 -25.99 -6.48 -15.18
C GLU A 87 -24.69 -5.86 -14.64
N GLU A 88 -23.87 -5.24 -15.49
CA GLU A 88 -22.65 -4.55 -15.07
C GLU A 88 -22.96 -3.27 -14.28
N ASP A 89 -24.00 -2.53 -14.67
CA ASP A 89 -24.43 -1.31 -14.00
C ASP A 89 -24.95 -1.60 -12.59
N HIS A 90 -25.78 -2.64 -12.44
CA HIS A 90 -26.22 -3.11 -11.13
C HIS A 90 -25.04 -3.49 -10.23
N LYS A 91 -24.04 -4.20 -10.78
CA LYS A 91 -22.85 -4.58 -10.03
C LYS A 91 -22.01 -3.37 -9.61
N ASN A 92 -21.88 -2.36 -10.47
CA ASN A 92 -21.16 -1.12 -10.14
C ASN A 92 -21.90 -0.30 -9.08
N MET A 93 -23.23 -0.25 -9.15
CA MET A 93 -24.08 0.42 -8.15
C MET A 93 -23.97 -0.25 -6.78
N ASP A 94 -24.08 -1.58 -6.73
CA ASP A 94 -23.88 -2.36 -5.50
C ASP A 94 -22.48 -2.12 -4.90
N ALA A 95 -21.46 -2.05 -5.76
CA ALA A 95 -20.10 -1.77 -5.34
C ALA A 95 -19.96 -0.35 -4.79
N TYR A 96 -20.67 0.64 -5.31
CA TYR A 96 -20.64 2.02 -4.82
C TYR A 96 -21.36 2.19 -3.48
N ILE A 97 -22.56 1.62 -3.36
CA ILE A 97 -23.32 1.62 -2.09
C ILE A 97 -22.56 0.86 -1.00
N GLY A 98 -21.90 -0.24 -1.35
CA GLY A 98 -21.10 -1.04 -0.43
C GLY A 98 -19.69 -0.50 -0.10
N ASP A 99 -19.28 0.67 -0.60
CA ASP A 99 -17.88 1.12 -0.53
C ASP A 99 -17.37 1.48 0.87
N GLY A 100 -18.26 1.65 1.86
CA GLY A 100 -17.88 2.07 3.21
C GLY A 100 -16.77 1.22 3.85
N GLY A 101 -16.76 -0.10 3.58
CA GLY A 101 -15.72 -1.00 4.08
C GLY A 101 -14.35 -0.78 3.44
N ARG A 102 -14.29 -0.48 2.14
CA ARG A 102 -13.02 -0.23 1.43
C ARG A 102 -12.41 1.12 1.81
N HIS A 103 -13.25 2.13 2.03
CA HIS A 103 -12.79 3.42 2.56
C HIS A 103 -12.13 3.29 3.94
N VAL A 104 -12.82 2.62 4.89
CA VAL A 104 -12.25 2.37 6.23
C VAL A 104 -10.96 1.56 6.14
N PHE A 105 -10.92 0.56 5.27
CA PHE A 105 -9.71 -0.22 5.06
C PHE A 105 -8.56 0.64 4.53
N ALA A 106 -8.76 1.38 3.44
CA ALA A 106 -7.70 2.14 2.77
C ALA A 106 -7.18 3.31 3.60
N VAL A 107 -8.06 4.01 4.32
CA VAL A 107 -7.73 5.27 5.01
C VAL A 107 -7.36 5.06 6.48
N ILE A 108 -7.88 4.01 7.14
CA ILE A 108 -7.68 3.80 8.59
C ILE A 108 -6.85 2.54 8.85
N ILE A 109 -7.33 1.39 8.38
CA ILE A 109 -6.73 0.09 8.75
C ILE A 109 -5.36 -0.08 8.07
N PHE A 110 -5.28 0.16 6.77
CA PHE A 110 -4.07 -0.08 5.99
C PHE A 110 -2.89 0.79 6.43
N PRO A 111 -3.05 2.08 6.76
CA PRO A 111 -1.96 2.88 7.32
C PRO A 111 -1.37 2.31 8.61
N ILE A 112 -2.22 1.83 9.53
CA ILE A 112 -1.78 1.19 10.77
C ILE A 112 -1.01 -0.10 10.46
N VAL A 113 -1.56 -0.95 9.58
CA VAL A 113 -0.91 -2.20 9.16
C VAL A 113 0.44 -1.92 8.49
N SER A 114 0.51 -0.92 7.61
CA SER A 114 1.74 -0.55 6.90
C SER A 114 2.84 -0.08 7.86
N LEU A 115 2.47 0.63 8.93
CA LEU A 115 3.38 1.08 9.96
C LEU A 115 3.95 -0.09 10.77
N ILE A 116 3.07 -0.99 11.23
CA ILE A 116 3.47 -2.20 11.97
C ILE A 116 4.38 -3.09 11.10
N TYR A 117 3.99 -3.31 9.84
CA TYR A 117 4.78 -4.09 8.89
C TYR A 117 6.15 -3.46 8.64
N SER A 118 6.20 -2.15 8.40
CA SER A 118 7.45 -1.42 8.17
C SER A 118 8.38 -1.47 9.38
N LEU A 119 7.84 -1.34 10.60
CA LEU A 119 8.59 -1.48 11.84
C LEU A 119 9.20 -2.88 11.98
N PHE A 120 8.40 -3.91 11.73
CA PHE A 120 8.83 -5.30 11.80
C PHE A 120 9.95 -5.59 10.80
N MET A 121 9.75 -5.23 9.53
CA MET A 121 10.73 -5.48 8.46
C MET A 121 12.03 -4.70 8.65
N ALA A 122 11.94 -3.43 9.06
CA ALA A 122 13.13 -2.64 9.40
C ALA A 122 13.88 -3.26 10.57
N SER A 123 13.19 -3.76 11.59
CA SER A 123 13.80 -4.40 12.76
C SER A 123 14.57 -5.67 12.37
N ILE A 124 13.96 -6.55 11.56
CA ILE A 124 14.61 -7.74 11.02
C ILE A 124 15.86 -7.36 10.22
N TYR A 125 15.73 -6.39 9.30
CA TYR A 125 16.86 -5.95 8.49
C TYR A 125 18.00 -5.42 9.36
N TRP A 126 17.69 -4.63 10.39
CA TRP A 126 18.70 -4.09 11.30
C TRP A 126 19.41 -5.18 12.09
N LEU A 127 18.67 -6.15 12.60
CA LEU A 127 19.19 -7.30 13.34
C LEU A 127 20.11 -8.14 12.46
N LEU A 128 19.68 -8.50 11.25
CA LEU A 128 20.49 -9.27 10.29
C LEU A 128 21.79 -8.53 9.96
N ALA A 129 21.69 -7.23 9.65
CA ALA A 129 22.87 -6.43 9.32
C ALA A 129 23.76 -6.14 10.53
N TRP A 130 23.29 -6.32 11.77
CA TRP A 130 24.13 -6.34 12.97
C TRP A 130 24.83 -7.70 13.15
N LEU A 131 24.09 -8.81 13.00
CA LEU A 131 24.64 -10.17 13.06
C LEU A 131 25.78 -10.35 12.04
N ILE A 132 25.56 -9.98 10.78
CA ILE A 132 26.57 -10.09 9.71
C ILE A 132 27.85 -9.30 10.07
N ARG A 133 27.70 -8.09 10.64
CA ARG A 133 28.86 -7.30 11.09
C ARG A 133 29.60 -7.97 12.24
N ARG A 134 28.87 -8.52 13.21
CA ARG A 134 29.46 -9.22 14.37
C ARG A 134 30.24 -10.46 13.94
N TRP A 135 29.68 -11.26 13.03
CA TRP A 135 30.33 -12.45 12.48
C TRP A 135 31.59 -12.09 11.68
N LYS A 136 31.51 -11.09 10.79
CA LYS A 136 32.67 -10.62 10.01
C LYS A 136 33.83 -10.16 10.91
N ASN A 137 33.53 -9.47 12.00
CA ASN A 137 34.55 -9.01 12.96
C ASN A 137 35.15 -10.14 13.79
N ARG A 138 34.43 -11.25 14.00
CA ARG A 138 34.94 -12.43 14.73
C ARG A 138 35.93 -13.24 13.90
N ILE A 139 35.70 -13.34 12.59
CA ILE A 139 36.52 -14.14 11.67
C ILE A 139 37.79 -13.42 11.23
N ARG A 140 37.76 -12.08 11.13
CA ARG A 140 38.94 -11.26 10.86
C ARG A 140 39.33 -10.50 12.11
N PRO A 141 40.06 -11.10 13.07
CA PRO A 141 40.66 -10.31 14.14
C PRO A 141 41.51 -9.22 13.48
N LYS A 142 41.30 -7.98 13.89
CA LYS A 142 42.14 -6.88 13.43
C LYS A 142 43.58 -7.23 13.82
N ILE A 143 44.43 -7.50 12.83
CA ILE A 143 45.88 -7.54 13.05
C ILE A 143 46.24 -6.11 13.43
N SER A 144 46.40 -5.85 14.73
CA SER A 144 46.95 -4.60 15.22
C SER A 144 48.43 -4.63 14.89
N VAL A 145 48.81 -3.98 13.79
CA VAL A 145 50.20 -3.58 13.57
C VAL A 145 50.40 -2.37 14.50
N GLN A 146 51.10 -2.61 15.61
CA GLN A 146 51.65 -1.56 16.47
C GLN A 146 52.84 -0.90 15.79
#